data_AF-A0A8T9C3B5-F1
#
_entry.id   AF-A0A8T9C3B5-F1
#
_cell.length_a   1.000
_cell.length_b   1.000
_cell.length_c   1.000
_cell.angle_alpha   90.00
_cell.angle_beta   90.00
_cell.angle_gamma   90.00
#
_symmetry.space_group_name_H-M   'P 1'
#
loop_
_entity.id
_entity.type
_entity.pdbx_description
1 polymer ?
#
loop_
_entity_poly.entity_id
_entity_poly.type
_entity_poly.pdbx_seq_one_letter_code
_entity_poly.pdbx_strand_id
1 'polypeptide(L)'
;MAVSSTKTVTMAAPAPSADAKNGQHLDLNGNVFELPTFTMKQIHDAIPAHCFKPSILRSMAYVVRDYFYYATLLYLGVTFIPMLPNVYLRFAAWVAWTTVAGFVFTGIWILAHECGHGAFSKNKMLNYTMGLIMHSFLLVPFHSWRISHSQHHKATGNIEKDTAFVPHSRETWVKRNFGAKASANMVEFAELAEDSPISVLFNCIIHQLFGWPGYLLANLTGQEYGGAKGMRISHFYFGEDSVFYKPAELGLIMLSDVGVLAMIACLVVAGQMFGSWNVIVLWGVPWLWVNNWIVAITFLQHTDGSMPHYDNKTWNFARGATATIDRDLGFIDTHLFHDIIGTHVCHHLVSTIPFYHAGEASLHIKKVMGKHYAADLETPFWTAFWNNQRTCKFIEETAGAEGSGVYMYRNLYNREGETQPQNLVGTDKNGRNVESQTGGHYPTKTTIPPSAMATAMSSSRNLEARRRLSQSAQLRAMPLLSDA
;
A
#
# COMPACT_ATOMS: atom_id res chain seq x y z
N MET A 1 -45.20 14.61 -30.05
CA MET A 1 -45.25 14.14 -28.66
C MET A 1 -44.01 14.66 -27.95
N ALA A 2 -44.21 15.42 -26.88
CA ALA A 2 -43.19 16.26 -26.27
C ALA A 2 -42.12 15.43 -25.53
N VAL A 3 -40.85 15.73 -25.82
CA VAL A 3 -39.69 15.27 -25.05
C VAL A 3 -39.50 16.27 -23.91
N SER A 4 -39.77 15.82 -22.68
CA SER A 4 -39.56 16.61 -21.46
C SER A 4 -38.07 16.77 -21.20
N SER A 5 -37.57 18.00 -21.22
CA SER A 5 -36.20 18.32 -20.82
C SER A 5 -36.08 18.30 -19.30
N THR A 6 -35.34 17.35 -18.77
CA THR A 6 -34.93 17.36 -17.37
C THR A 6 -33.73 18.29 -17.25
N LYS A 7 -33.95 19.48 -16.67
CA LYS A 7 -32.87 20.42 -16.33
C LYS A 7 -31.91 19.74 -15.35
N THR A 8 -30.66 19.59 -15.76
CA THR A 8 -29.52 19.25 -14.90
C THR A 8 -29.33 20.39 -13.90
N VAL A 9 -29.52 20.11 -12.60
CA VAL A 9 -29.11 21.02 -11.54
C VAL A 9 -27.64 20.70 -11.24
N THR A 10 -26.73 21.40 -11.90
CA THR A 10 -25.33 21.47 -11.50
C THR A 10 -25.29 22.27 -10.19
N MET A 11 -25.17 21.58 -9.06
CA MET A 11 -24.76 22.21 -7.81
C MET A 11 -23.29 22.59 -7.98
N ALA A 12 -23.03 23.87 -8.24
CA ALA A 12 -21.68 24.41 -8.18
C ALA A 12 -21.11 24.13 -6.78
N ALA A 13 -19.88 23.61 -6.72
CA ALA A 13 -19.14 23.50 -5.47
C ALA A 13 -19.07 24.90 -4.82
N PRO A 14 -19.37 25.04 -3.51
CA PRO A 14 -19.21 26.32 -2.86
C PRO A 14 -17.74 26.73 -2.92
N ALA A 15 -17.46 27.99 -3.26
CA ALA A 15 -16.14 28.56 -3.08
C ALA A 15 -15.69 28.38 -1.63
N PRO A 16 -14.41 28.07 -1.36
CA PRO A 16 -13.93 27.93 0.01
C PRO A 16 -14.15 29.24 0.75
N SER A 17 -14.98 29.21 1.80
CA SER A 17 -15.26 30.39 2.62
C SER A 17 -13.98 30.78 3.37
N ALA A 18 -13.58 32.03 3.26
CA ALA A 18 -12.43 32.63 3.93
C ALA A 18 -12.55 32.74 5.47
N ASP A 19 -13.39 31.91 6.10
CA ASP A 19 -13.62 31.84 7.54
C ASP A 19 -13.47 30.39 8.03
N ALA A 20 -12.23 29.89 8.10
CA ALA A 20 -11.96 28.69 8.88
C ALA A 20 -12.29 29.00 10.35
N LYS A 21 -13.43 28.51 10.84
CA LYS A 21 -13.82 28.65 12.25
C LYS A 21 -12.81 27.88 13.10
N ASN A 22 -12.15 28.59 14.03
CA ASN A 22 -11.21 28.01 15.00
C ASN A 22 -11.71 26.67 15.57
N GLY A 23 -10.92 25.60 15.42
CA GLY A 23 -11.17 24.30 16.04
C GLY A 23 -11.84 23.22 15.19
N GLN A 24 -12.17 23.46 13.92
CA GLN A 24 -12.71 22.43 13.03
C GLN A 24 -11.59 21.63 12.31
N HIS A 25 -11.80 20.34 12.07
CA HIS A 25 -10.91 19.55 11.20
C HIS A 25 -11.31 19.80 9.76
N LEU A 26 -10.35 20.16 8.91
CA LEU A 26 -10.55 20.32 7.48
C LEU A 26 -9.76 19.25 6.73
N ASP A 27 -10.43 18.57 5.81
CA ASP A 27 -9.76 17.70 4.85
C ASP A 27 -8.90 18.50 3.86
N LEU A 28 -8.19 17.84 2.95
CA LEU A 28 -7.33 18.52 1.97
C LEU A 28 -8.13 19.44 1.03
N ASN A 29 -9.40 19.15 0.80
CA ASN A 29 -10.27 19.85 -0.15
C ASN A 29 -11.07 20.99 0.49
N GLY A 30 -10.80 21.31 1.77
CA GLY A 30 -11.50 22.37 2.51
C GLY A 30 -12.81 21.95 3.14
N ASN A 31 -13.19 20.66 3.10
CA ASN A 31 -14.42 20.19 3.71
C ASN A 31 -14.24 19.95 5.22
N VAL A 32 -15.28 20.27 5.99
CA VAL A 32 -15.31 19.97 7.43
C VAL A 32 -15.39 18.46 7.64
N PHE A 33 -14.40 17.92 8.33
CA PHE A 33 -14.39 16.54 8.79
C PHE A 33 -14.88 16.44 10.22
N GLU A 34 -15.80 15.51 10.45
CA GLU A 34 -16.30 15.18 11.78
C GLU A 34 -15.89 13.76 12.15
N LEU A 35 -15.52 13.55 13.41
CA LEU A 35 -15.15 12.21 13.87
C LEU A 35 -16.36 11.27 13.82
N PRO A 36 -16.22 10.08 13.23
CA PRO A 36 -17.23 9.05 13.33
C PRO A 36 -17.56 8.67 14.77
N THR A 37 -18.86 8.52 15.06
CA THR A 37 -19.40 8.15 16.37
C THR A 37 -20.12 6.80 16.38
N PHE A 38 -20.28 6.15 15.22
CA PHE A 38 -20.85 4.80 15.17
C PHE A 38 -19.92 3.76 15.79
N THR A 39 -20.52 2.67 16.25
CA THR A 39 -19.82 1.55 16.88
C THR A 39 -19.73 0.37 15.91
N MET A 40 -18.73 -0.50 16.11
CA MET A 40 -18.64 -1.76 15.35
C MET A 40 -19.87 -2.65 15.54
N LYS A 41 -20.55 -2.57 16.70
CA LYS A 41 -21.80 -3.30 16.93
C LYS A 41 -22.90 -2.84 15.97
N GLN A 42 -23.08 -1.54 15.79
CA GLN A 42 -24.08 -1.00 14.85
C GLN A 42 -23.78 -1.43 13.41
N ILE A 43 -22.50 -1.43 13.02
CA ILE A 43 -22.05 -1.93 11.71
C ILE A 43 -22.42 -3.40 11.55
N HIS A 44 -22.06 -4.24 12.51
CA HIS A 44 -22.26 -5.68 12.45
C HIS A 44 -23.75 -6.08 12.50
N ASP A 45 -24.56 -5.38 13.30
CA ASP A 45 -26.00 -5.61 13.45
C ASP A 45 -26.78 -5.21 12.17
N ALA A 46 -26.24 -4.31 11.35
CA ALA A 46 -26.89 -3.86 10.11
C ALA A 46 -26.72 -4.84 8.94
N ILE A 47 -25.68 -5.67 8.97
CA ILE A 47 -25.32 -6.57 7.86
C ILE A 47 -26.15 -7.86 7.94
N PRO A 48 -26.77 -8.32 6.84
CA PRO A 48 -27.52 -9.57 6.81
C PRO A 48 -26.68 -10.79 7.21
N ALA A 49 -27.25 -11.68 8.01
CA ALA A 49 -26.54 -12.83 8.58
C ALA A 49 -25.98 -13.81 7.52
N HIS A 50 -26.55 -13.85 6.31
CA HIS A 50 -26.03 -14.69 5.23
C HIS A 50 -24.74 -14.15 4.61
N CYS A 51 -24.49 -12.83 4.67
CA CYS A 51 -23.24 -12.24 4.17
C CYS A 51 -22.00 -12.78 4.90
N PHE A 52 -22.15 -13.24 6.15
CA PHE A 52 -21.06 -13.83 6.95
C PHE A 52 -20.83 -15.33 6.67
N LYS A 53 -21.50 -15.92 5.67
CA LYS A 53 -21.45 -17.37 5.40
C LYS A 53 -20.69 -17.66 4.11
N PRO A 54 -19.38 -17.98 4.17
CA PRO A 54 -18.66 -18.42 3.00
C PRO A 54 -19.17 -19.77 2.48
N SER A 55 -19.20 -19.90 1.16
CA SER A 55 -19.43 -21.14 0.43
C SER A 55 -18.12 -21.63 -0.17
N ILE A 56 -17.62 -22.78 0.31
CA ILE A 56 -16.41 -23.43 -0.22
C ILE A 56 -16.54 -23.67 -1.73
N LEU A 57 -17.70 -24.15 -2.17
CA LEU A 57 -17.95 -24.41 -3.59
C LEU A 57 -17.80 -23.13 -4.42
N ARG A 58 -18.39 -22.03 -3.95
CA ARG A 58 -18.31 -20.74 -4.66
C ARG A 58 -16.89 -20.21 -4.68
N SER A 59 -16.22 -20.18 -3.52
CA SER A 59 -14.82 -19.71 -3.42
C SER A 59 -13.87 -20.53 -4.31
N MET A 60 -13.99 -21.86 -4.31
CA MET A 60 -13.19 -22.73 -5.18
C MET A 60 -13.55 -22.58 -6.66
N ALA A 61 -14.82 -22.31 -7.00
CA ALA A 61 -15.21 -22.05 -8.38
C ALA A 61 -14.52 -20.80 -8.94
N TYR A 62 -14.31 -19.75 -8.13
CA TYR A 62 -13.52 -18.57 -8.54
C TYR A 62 -12.04 -18.90 -8.74
N VAL A 63 -11.45 -19.75 -7.90
CA VAL A 63 -10.08 -20.25 -8.13
C VAL A 63 -9.99 -20.97 -9.47
N VAL A 64 -10.88 -21.93 -9.73
CA VAL A 64 -10.90 -22.68 -10.99
C VAL A 64 -11.13 -21.74 -12.17
N ARG A 65 -12.03 -20.77 -12.05
CA ARG A 65 -12.31 -19.76 -13.08
C ARG A 65 -11.06 -18.96 -13.43
N ASP A 66 -10.35 -18.43 -12.44
CA ASP A 66 -9.21 -17.53 -12.68
C ASP A 66 -8.04 -18.30 -13.32
N TYR A 67 -7.75 -19.52 -12.85
CA TYR A 67 -6.77 -20.38 -13.50
C TYR A 67 -7.21 -20.83 -14.90
N PHE A 68 -8.51 -21.06 -15.12
CA PHE A 68 -9.04 -21.36 -16.45
C PHE A 68 -8.90 -20.17 -17.40
N TYR A 69 -9.15 -18.94 -16.94
CA TYR A 69 -8.91 -17.74 -17.73
C TYR A 69 -7.45 -17.61 -18.13
N TYR A 70 -6.53 -17.78 -17.18
CA TYR A 70 -5.11 -17.71 -17.50
C TYR A 70 -4.68 -18.84 -18.45
N ALA A 71 -5.12 -20.08 -18.23
CA ALA A 71 -4.82 -21.20 -19.14
C ALA A 71 -5.35 -20.95 -20.56
N THR A 72 -6.54 -20.39 -20.68
CA THR A 72 -7.14 -20.00 -21.97
C THR A 72 -6.33 -18.89 -22.62
N LEU A 73 -6.01 -17.82 -21.89
CA LEU A 73 -5.18 -16.73 -22.40
C LEU A 73 -3.83 -17.26 -22.85
N LEU A 74 -3.17 -18.11 -22.05
CA LEU A 74 -1.91 -18.73 -22.37
C LEU A 74 -1.99 -19.50 -23.69
N TYR A 75 -2.97 -20.41 -23.83
CA TYR A 75 -3.19 -21.18 -25.05
C TYR A 75 -3.41 -20.27 -26.27
N LEU A 76 -4.29 -19.28 -26.16
CA LEU A 76 -4.59 -18.35 -27.25
C LEU A 76 -3.36 -17.50 -27.63
N GLY A 77 -2.63 -17.02 -26.63
CA GLY A 77 -1.45 -16.18 -26.80
C GLY A 77 -0.34 -16.91 -27.53
N VAL A 78 0.05 -18.09 -27.05
CA VAL A 78 1.14 -18.88 -27.66
C VAL A 78 0.77 -19.44 -29.04
N THR A 79 -0.51 -19.71 -29.29
CA THR A 79 -0.97 -20.27 -30.56
C THR A 79 -1.12 -19.18 -31.62
N PHE A 80 -1.84 -18.10 -31.33
CA PHE A 80 -2.32 -17.18 -32.37
C PHE A 80 -1.48 -15.91 -32.51
N ILE A 81 -0.87 -15.37 -31.45
CA ILE A 81 -0.08 -14.13 -31.55
C ILE A 81 1.14 -14.30 -32.49
N PRO A 82 1.90 -15.42 -32.45
CA PRO A 82 3.00 -15.64 -33.38
C PRO A 82 2.57 -15.70 -34.85
N MET A 83 1.32 -16.11 -35.14
CA MET A 83 0.77 -16.20 -36.49
C MET A 83 0.50 -14.81 -37.12
N LEU A 84 0.50 -13.73 -36.33
CA LEU A 84 0.34 -12.38 -36.86
C LEU A 84 1.54 -12.01 -37.76
N PRO A 85 1.31 -11.61 -39.03
CA PRO A 85 2.39 -11.39 -39.99
C PRO A 85 3.17 -10.10 -39.71
N ASN A 86 2.52 -9.08 -39.17
CA ASN A 86 3.13 -7.78 -38.90
C ASN A 86 3.75 -7.76 -37.48
N VAL A 87 5.04 -7.40 -37.39
CA VAL A 87 5.78 -7.37 -36.12
C VAL A 87 5.22 -6.36 -35.11
N TYR A 88 4.72 -5.21 -35.56
CA TYR A 88 4.13 -4.19 -34.68
C TYR A 88 2.78 -4.64 -34.15
N LEU A 89 1.95 -5.30 -34.98
CA LEU A 89 0.70 -5.92 -34.51
C LEU A 89 0.97 -7.04 -33.51
N ARG A 90 2.00 -7.85 -33.76
CA ARG A 90 2.42 -8.90 -32.83
C ARG A 90 2.87 -8.31 -31.49
N PHE A 91 3.66 -7.24 -31.52
CA PHE A 91 4.09 -6.53 -30.32
C PHE A 91 2.90 -5.97 -29.55
N ALA A 92 1.99 -5.24 -30.22
CA ALA A 92 0.78 -4.70 -29.61
C ALA A 92 -0.10 -5.80 -29.01
N ALA A 93 -0.25 -6.94 -29.70
CA ALA A 93 -0.99 -8.09 -29.20
C ALA A 93 -0.34 -8.70 -27.94
N TRP A 94 1.00 -8.80 -27.88
CA TRP A 94 1.69 -9.24 -26.67
C TRP A 94 1.54 -8.26 -25.51
N VAL A 95 1.60 -6.95 -25.77
CA VAL A 95 1.34 -5.93 -24.74
C VAL A 95 -0.07 -6.11 -24.18
N ALA A 96 -1.09 -6.13 -25.04
CA ALA A 96 -2.48 -6.35 -24.62
C ALA A 96 -2.65 -7.67 -23.85
N TRP A 97 -2.04 -8.75 -24.35
CA TRP A 97 -2.08 -10.06 -23.70
C TRP A 97 -1.48 -10.03 -22.29
N THR A 98 -0.28 -9.46 -22.14
CA THR A 98 0.39 -9.40 -20.82
C THR A 98 -0.38 -8.54 -19.82
N THR A 99 -1.01 -7.45 -20.28
CA THR A 99 -1.88 -6.62 -19.43
C THR A 99 -3.09 -7.41 -18.94
N VAL A 100 -3.80 -8.11 -19.83
CA VAL A 100 -4.98 -8.91 -19.44
C VAL A 100 -4.59 -10.09 -18.55
N ALA A 101 -3.48 -10.78 -18.85
CA ALA A 101 -2.95 -11.83 -17.98
C ALA A 101 -2.58 -11.29 -16.59
N GLY A 102 -2.03 -10.08 -16.52
CA GLY A 102 -1.77 -9.35 -15.28
C GLY A 102 -3.03 -9.10 -14.46
N PHE A 103 -4.16 -8.80 -15.11
CA PHE A 103 -5.44 -8.67 -14.41
C PHE A 103 -5.88 -9.99 -13.77
N VAL A 104 -5.78 -11.09 -14.51
CA VAL A 104 -6.13 -12.43 -14.01
C VAL A 104 -5.24 -12.83 -12.83
N PHE A 105 -3.92 -12.58 -12.92
CA PHE A 105 -3.01 -12.85 -11.80
C PHE A 105 -3.33 -12.00 -10.57
N THR A 106 -3.75 -10.75 -10.77
CA THR A 106 -4.19 -9.88 -9.66
C THR A 106 -5.44 -10.45 -8.99
N GLY A 107 -6.39 -11.00 -9.76
CA GLY A 107 -7.53 -11.75 -9.22
C GLY A 107 -7.12 -12.94 -8.36
N ILE A 108 -6.14 -13.73 -8.82
CA ILE A 108 -5.57 -14.85 -8.04
C ILE A 108 -4.92 -14.35 -6.74
N TRP A 109 -4.21 -13.23 -6.79
CA TRP A 109 -3.62 -12.61 -5.60
C TRP A 109 -4.70 -12.23 -4.58
N ILE A 110 -5.82 -11.67 -5.05
CA ILE A 110 -6.95 -11.25 -4.21
C ILE A 110 -7.64 -12.46 -3.57
N LEU A 111 -7.84 -13.57 -4.30
CA LEU A 111 -8.38 -14.81 -3.71
C LEU A 111 -7.49 -15.37 -2.58
N ALA A 112 -6.17 -15.24 -2.71
CA ALA A 112 -5.23 -15.60 -1.66
C ALA A 112 -5.25 -14.62 -0.48
N HIS A 113 -5.46 -13.33 -0.75
CA HIS A 113 -5.74 -12.33 0.27
C HIS A 113 -7.02 -12.68 1.08
N GLU A 114 -8.11 -13.06 0.41
CA GLU A 114 -9.35 -13.52 1.06
C GLU A 114 -9.13 -14.75 1.96
N CYS A 115 -8.21 -15.63 1.57
CA CYS A 115 -7.76 -16.74 2.40
C CYS A 115 -7.05 -16.24 3.68
N GLY A 116 -6.24 -15.18 3.58
CA GLY A 116 -5.56 -14.54 4.70
C GLY A 116 -6.52 -14.03 5.79
N HIS A 117 -7.68 -13.52 5.38
CA HIS A 117 -8.74 -13.04 6.29
C HIS A 117 -9.69 -14.14 6.78
N GLY A 118 -9.68 -15.30 6.13
CA GLY A 118 -10.64 -16.37 6.38
C GLY A 118 -12.03 -16.12 5.77
N ALA A 119 -12.13 -15.14 4.86
CA ALA A 119 -13.33 -14.88 4.06
C ALA A 119 -13.57 -15.97 3.01
N PHE A 120 -12.52 -16.67 2.58
CA PHE A 120 -12.61 -17.74 1.59
C PHE A 120 -13.38 -18.98 2.10
N SER A 121 -13.19 -19.37 3.37
CA SER A 121 -13.83 -20.51 4.03
C SER A 121 -13.79 -20.40 5.55
N LYS A 122 -14.72 -21.07 6.26
CA LYS A 122 -14.62 -21.24 7.72
C LYS A 122 -13.49 -22.20 8.15
N ASN A 123 -13.00 -23.03 7.23
CA ASN A 123 -11.90 -23.95 7.52
C ASN A 123 -10.55 -23.23 7.35
N LYS A 124 -9.89 -22.97 8.49
CA LYS A 124 -8.58 -22.29 8.54
C LYS A 124 -7.51 -23.04 7.75
N MET A 125 -7.49 -24.37 7.81
CA MET A 125 -6.48 -25.16 7.08
C MET A 125 -6.67 -25.01 5.57
N LEU A 126 -7.91 -25.07 5.09
CA LEU A 126 -8.20 -24.84 3.67
C LEU A 126 -7.73 -23.47 3.21
N ASN A 127 -8.05 -22.42 3.96
CA ASN A 127 -7.58 -21.06 3.65
C ASN A 127 -6.05 -20.99 3.62
N TYR A 128 -5.39 -21.59 4.61
CA TYR A 128 -3.94 -21.54 4.69
C TYR A 128 -3.27 -22.28 3.53
N THR A 129 -3.79 -23.45 3.16
CA THR A 129 -3.29 -24.21 2.02
C THR A 129 -3.52 -23.47 0.70
N MET A 130 -4.73 -22.99 0.44
CA MET A 130 -5.06 -22.31 -0.82
C MET A 130 -4.33 -20.96 -0.94
N GLY A 131 -4.27 -20.20 0.15
CA GLY A 131 -3.50 -18.96 0.22
C GLY A 131 -2.02 -19.20 -0.04
N LEU A 132 -1.41 -20.20 0.59
CA LEU A 132 0.00 -20.56 0.36
C LEU A 132 0.25 -20.93 -1.11
N ILE A 133 -0.59 -21.74 -1.73
CA ILE A 133 -0.44 -22.14 -3.14
C ILE A 133 -0.50 -20.93 -4.08
N MET A 134 -1.55 -20.12 -3.96
CA MET A 134 -1.79 -19.00 -4.87
C MET A 134 -0.79 -17.86 -4.69
N HIS A 135 -0.39 -17.54 -3.45
CA HIS A 135 0.63 -16.53 -3.19
C HIS A 135 2.04 -17.02 -3.53
N SER A 136 2.38 -18.29 -3.30
CA SER A 136 3.67 -18.85 -3.75
C SER A 136 3.80 -18.76 -5.27
N PHE A 137 2.73 -19.06 -6.02
CA PHE A 137 2.68 -18.89 -7.47
C PHE A 137 2.99 -17.45 -7.92
N LEU A 138 2.78 -16.45 -7.06
CA LEU A 138 3.04 -15.02 -7.31
C LEU A 138 4.26 -14.50 -6.54
N LEU A 139 5.10 -15.38 -6.00
CA LEU A 139 6.29 -15.05 -5.20
C LEU A 139 5.99 -14.18 -3.96
N VAL A 140 4.82 -14.37 -3.37
CA VAL A 140 4.41 -13.69 -2.12
C VAL A 140 4.51 -14.69 -0.96
N PRO A 141 5.24 -14.35 0.13
CA PRO A 141 5.32 -15.22 1.29
C PRO A 141 4.01 -15.15 2.09
N PHE A 142 3.06 -16.05 1.79
CA PHE A 142 1.67 -15.99 2.26
C PHE A 142 1.52 -15.78 3.77
N HIS A 143 2.18 -16.58 4.62
CA HIS A 143 2.01 -16.44 6.06
C HIS A 143 2.68 -15.20 6.62
N SER A 144 3.82 -14.81 6.06
CA SER A 144 4.49 -13.57 6.42
C SER A 144 3.61 -12.36 6.13
N TRP A 145 3.09 -12.29 4.91
CA TRP A 145 2.23 -11.21 4.46
C TRP A 145 0.88 -11.21 5.19
N ARG A 146 0.19 -12.35 5.35
CA ARG A 146 -1.13 -12.36 6.01
C ARG A 146 -1.04 -11.90 7.47
N ILE A 147 0.08 -12.17 8.16
CA ILE A 147 0.26 -11.80 9.56
C ILE A 147 0.49 -10.29 9.66
N SER A 148 1.42 -9.73 8.87
CA SER A 148 1.65 -8.29 8.84
C SER A 148 0.43 -7.51 8.33
N HIS A 149 -0.28 -8.05 7.34
CA HIS A 149 -1.53 -7.49 6.84
C HIS A 149 -2.66 -7.54 7.87
N SER A 150 -2.78 -8.63 8.66
CA SER A 150 -3.73 -8.67 9.79
C SER A 150 -3.40 -7.63 10.87
N GLN A 151 -2.13 -7.27 11.06
CA GLN A 151 -1.72 -6.19 11.96
C GLN A 151 -2.12 -4.83 11.39
N HIS A 152 -1.97 -4.62 10.08
CA HIS A 152 -2.45 -3.43 9.39
C HIS A 152 -3.93 -3.20 9.66
N HIS A 153 -4.79 -4.20 9.37
CA HIS A 153 -6.24 -4.13 9.65
C HIS A 153 -6.60 -3.79 11.10
N LYS A 154 -5.76 -4.16 12.07
CA LYS A 154 -5.99 -3.86 13.49
C LYS A 154 -5.61 -2.44 13.88
N ALA A 155 -4.84 -1.75 13.05
CA ALA A 155 -4.25 -0.44 13.33
C ALA A 155 -4.38 0.55 12.16
N THR A 156 -5.18 0.25 11.13
CA THR A 156 -5.36 1.09 9.94
C THR A 156 -5.61 2.55 10.33
N GLY A 157 -4.90 3.48 9.69
CA GLY A 157 -5.07 4.91 9.93
C GLY A 157 -4.50 5.41 11.27
N ASN A 158 -3.84 4.56 12.07
CA ASN A 158 -3.06 4.97 13.23
C ASN A 158 -1.63 5.34 12.81
N ILE A 159 -1.22 6.58 13.03
CA ILE A 159 0.07 7.10 12.55
C ILE A 159 1.30 6.48 13.24
N GLU A 160 1.09 5.76 14.35
CA GLU A 160 2.18 5.12 15.11
C GLU A 160 2.20 3.59 14.94
N LYS A 161 1.06 2.97 14.63
CA LYS A 161 0.88 1.51 14.70
C LYS A 161 0.48 0.84 13.40
N ASP A 162 0.09 1.60 12.37
CA ASP A 162 -0.21 1.01 11.06
C ASP A 162 1.06 0.34 10.48
N THR A 163 0.95 -0.90 10.01
CA THR A 163 2.10 -1.68 9.49
C THR A 163 2.29 -1.54 7.98
N ALA A 164 1.43 -0.81 7.27
CA ALA A 164 1.44 -0.77 5.81
C ALA A 164 1.38 0.62 5.19
N PHE A 165 0.57 1.55 5.74
CA PHE A 165 0.31 2.85 5.11
C PHE A 165 0.44 4.01 6.10
N VAL A 166 1.63 4.19 6.68
CA VAL A 166 1.88 5.35 7.54
C VAL A 166 2.30 6.54 6.67
N PRO A 167 1.48 7.61 6.57
CA PRO A 167 1.89 8.81 5.83
C PRO A 167 3.02 9.53 6.55
N HIS A 168 3.78 10.32 5.80
CA HIS A 168 4.82 11.15 6.38
C HIS A 168 4.22 12.34 7.13
N SER A 169 4.83 12.68 8.27
CA SER A 169 4.70 14.03 8.84
C SER A 169 5.34 15.05 7.91
N ARG A 170 4.99 16.33 8.03
CA ARG A 170 5.69 17.39 7.29
C ARG A 170 7.20 17.32 7.49
N GLU A 171 7.65 17.22 8.75
CA GLU A 171 9.07 17.18 9.09
C GLU A 171 9.79 15.97 8.45
N THR A 172 9.19 14.78 8.56
CA THR A 172 9.76 13.55 8.00
C THR A 172 9.79 13.60 6.48
N TRP A 173 8.74 14.15 5.87
CA TRP A 173 8.65 14.35 4.42
C TRP A 173 9.76 15.30 3.93
N VAL A 174 9.93 16.46 4.58
CA VAL A 174 10.99 17.44 4.28
C VAL A 174 12.38 16.81 4.42
N LYS A 175 12.64 16.11 5.53
CA LYS A 175 13.94 15.47 5.78
C LYS A 175 14.27 14.37 4.77
N ARG A 176 13.25 13.64 4.29
CA ARG A 176 13.43 12.56 3.31
C ARG A 176 13.76 13.10 1.92
N ASN A 177 13.07 14.15 1.47
CA ASN A 177 13.26 14.70 0.13
C ASN A 177 14.43 15.69 0.04
N PHE A 178 14.73 16.44 1.12
CA PHE A 178 15.73 17.52 1.10
C PHE A 178 16.91 17.31 2.07
N GLY A 179 16.89 16.23 2.84
CA GLY A 179 17.95 15.86 3.78
C GLY A 179 17.80 16.50 5.17
N ALA A 180 18.57 16.00 6.12
CA ALA A 180 18.48 16.41 7.54
C ALA A 180 18.90 17.87 7.81
N LYS A 181 19.50 18.55 6.83
CA LYS A 181 19.96 19.95 6.91
C LYS A 181 19.13 20.91 6.05
N ALA A 182 17.96 20.47 5.57
CA ALA A 182 17.08 21.31 4.77
C ALA A 182 16.70 22.58 5.55
N SER A 183 17.04 23.75 4.99
CA SER A 183 16.60 25.06 5.52
C SER A 183 15.27 25.46 4.88
N ALA A 184 14.49 26.31 5.54
CA ALA A 184 13.18 26.76 5.05
C ALA A 184 13.21 27.26 3.59
N ASN A 185 14.24 28.02 3.20
CA ASN A 185 14.41 28.54 1.83
C ASN A 185 14.71 27.44 0.79
N MET A 186 15.33 26.33 1.19
CA MET A 186 15.53 25.17 0.30
C MET A 186 14.24 24.39 0.09
N VAL A 187 13.36 24.38 1.10
CA VAL A 187 12.02 23.78 0.99
C VAL A 187 11.20 24.58 -0.02
N GLU A 188 11.17 25.92 0.05
CA GLU A 188 10.45 26.77 -0.93
C GLU A 188 10.92 26.60 -2.39
N PHE A 189 12.24 26.50 -2.64
CA PHE A 189 12.73 26.30 -4.02
C PHE A 189 12.44 24.88 -4.54
N ALA A 190 12.57 23.88 -3.66
CA ALA A 190 12.29 22.51 -4.04
C ALA A 190 10.79 22.22 -4.15
N GLU A 191 9.95 22.99 -3.44
CA GLU A 191 8.50 23.04 -3.62
C GLU A 191 8.13 23.39 -5.08
N LEU A 192 8.82 24.36 -5.69
CA LEU A 192 8.60 24.71 -7.10
C LEU A 192 9.07 23.63 -8.09
N ALA A 193 10.09 22.84 -7.75
CA ALA A 193 10.66 21.83 -8.65
C ALA A 193 9.94 20.47 -8.60
N GLU A 194 9.42 20.08 -7.44
CA GLU A 194 8.75 18.79 -7.23
C GLU A 194 7.30 18.73 -7.76
N ASP A 195 6.61 19.87 -7.94
CA ASP A 195 5.29 19.87 -8.61
C ASP A 195 5.39 19.75 -10.14
N SER A 196 6.60 19.58 -10.68
CA SER A 196 6.77 19.30 -12.09
C SER A 196 6.13 17.95 -12.45
N PRO A 197 5.29 17.87 -13.51
CA PRO A 197 4.69 16.60 -13.94
C PRO A 197 5.73 15.50 -14.19
N ILE A 198 6.94 15.85 -14.60
CA ILE A 198 8.03 14.90 -14.83
C ILE A 198 8.52 14.28 -13.50
N SER A 199 8.70 15.07 -12.45
CA SER A 199 9.10 14.57 -11.12
C SER A 199 8.03 13.63 -10.55
N VAL A 200 6.76 14.03 -10.65
CA VAL A 200 5.62 13.21 -10.22
C VAL A 200 5.58 11.89 -11.00
N LEU A 201 5.71 11.95 -12.32
CA LEU A 201 5.73 10.76 -13.17
C LEU A 201 6.88 9.82 -12.82
N PHE A 202 8.08 10.36 -12.57
CA PHE A 202 9.22 9.57 -12.12
C PHE A 202 8.93 8.86 -10.79
N ASN A 203 8.36 9.58 -9.81
CA ASN A 203 7.96 9.01 -8.53
C ASN A 203 6.87 7.93 -8.70
N CYS A 204 5.89 8.12 -9.59
CA CYS A 204 4.90 7.11 -9.94
C CYS A 204 5.56 5.83 -10.46
N ILE A 205 6.52 5.95 -11.39
CA ILE A 205 7.23 4.81 -11.97
C ILE A 205 8.02 4.05 -10.90
N ILE A 206 8.77 4.76 -10.05
CA ILE A 206 9.52 4.14 -8.95
C ILE A 206 8.56 3.45 -7.96
N HIS A 207 7.46 4.11 -7.62
CA HIS A 207 6.45 3.55 -6.72
C HIS A 207 5.84 2.26 -7.28
N GLN A 208 5.43 2.24 -8.56
CA GLN A 208 4.81 1.08 -9.18
C GLN A 208 5.77 -0.09 -9.41
N LEU A 209 7.06 0.17 -9.67
CA LEU A 209 8.06 -0.88 -9.89
C LEU A 209 8.63 -1.45 -8.58
N PHE A 210 8.85 -0.61 -7.57
CA PHE A 210 9.60 -0.98 -6.37
C PHE A 210 8.79 -0.91 -5.08
N GLY A 211 7.55 -0.40 -5.09
CA GLY A 211 6.70 -0.31 -3.90
C GLY A 211 6.47 -1.67 -3.25
N TRP A 212 5.99 -2.64 -4.02
CA TRP A 212 5.70 -3.98 -3.50
C TRP A 212 6.95 -4.77 -3.07
N PRO A 213 7.99 -4.91 -3.91
CA PRO A 213 9.24 -5.55 -3.47
C PRO A 213 9.89 -4.84 -2.29
N GLY A 214 9.86 -3.51 -2.27
CA GLY A 214 10.39 -2.69 -1.19
C GLY A 214 9.64 -2.88 0.13
N TYR A 215 8.32 -3.01 0.08
CA TYR A 215 7.50 -3.38 1.24
C TYR A 215 7.89 -4.75 1.80
N LEU A 216 7.96 -5.77 0.94
CA LEU A 216 8.29 -7.13 1.37
C LEU A 216 9.70 -7.25 1.94
N LEU A 217 10.69 -6.62 1.30
CA LEU A 217 12.10 -6.76 1.65
C LEU A 217 12.56 -5.81 2.77
N ALA A 218 11.94 -4.64 2.89
CA ALA A 218 12.46 -3.54 3.69
C ALA A 218 11.40 -2.66 4.38
N ASN A 219 10.12 -3.04 4.37
CA ASN A 219 9.04 -2.33 5.07
C ASN A 219 8.97 -0.82 4.76
N LEU A 220 9.10 -0.43 3.50
CA LEU A 220 9.28 0.99 3.13
C LEU A 220 8.09 1.91 3.46
N THR A 221 6.90 1.36 3.71
CA THR A 221 5.65 2.13 3.87
C THR A 221 4.96 1.95 5.24
N GLY A 222 5.41 0.99 6.05
CA GLY A 222 4.84 0.72 7.38
C GLY A 222 5.46 1.56 8.50
N GLN A 223 5.00 1.36 9.73
CA GLN A 223 5.57 1.99 10.93
C GLN A 223 7.07 1.74 11.10
N GLU A 224 7.72 2.62 11.86
CA GLU A 224 9.09 2.41 12.34
C GLU A 224 9.11 1.52 13.58
N TYR A 225 9.92 0.46 13.56
CA TYR A 225 10.07 -0.46 14.69
C TYR A 225 11.28 -0.09 15.55
N GLY A 226 11.26 1.10 16.16
CA GLY A 226 12.29 1.53 17.11
C GLY A 226 13.72 1.52 16.55
N GLY A 227 13.88 1.82 15.25
CA GLY A 227 15.17 1.83 14.56
C GLY A 227 15.66 0.45 14.09
N ALA A 228 14.83 -0.60 14.11
CA ALA A 228 15.15 -1.87 13.48
C ALA A 228 15.45 -1.71 11.98
N LYS A 229 16.45 -2.46 11.47
CA LYS A 229 16.95 -2.37 10.09
C LYS A 229 17.33 -3.76 9.56
N GLY A 230 17.52 -3.84 8.25
CA GLY A 230 17.99 -5.05 7.57
C GLY A 230 16.95 -6.16 7.63
N MET A 231 17.41 -7.39 7.89
CA MET A 231 16.52 -8.56 7.87
C MET A 231 15.37 -8.49 8.87
N ARG A 232 15.55 -7.80 10.00
CA ARG A 232 14.54 -7.71 11.07
C ARG A 232 13.21 -7.06 10.62
N ILE A 233 13.24 -6.32 9.52
CA ILE A 233 12.09 -5.65 8.88
C ILE A 233 11.76 -6.24 7.50
N SER A 234 12.18 -7.49 7.24
CA SER A 234 11.85 -8.24 6.03
C SER A 234 10.76 -9.28 6.30
N HIS A 235 9.86 -9.45 5.34
CA HIS A 235 8.81 -10.47 5.38
C HIS A 235 9.36 -11.90 5.16
N PHE A 236 10.61 -12.03 4.73
CA PHE A 236 11.29 -13.31 4.55
C PHE A 236 12.15 -13.69 5.76
N TYR A 237 12.05 -12.95 6.87
CA TYR A 237 12.87 -13.17 8.05
C TYR A 237 12.13 -13.92 9.15
N PHE A 238 12.63 -15.10 9.48
CA PHE A 238 12.09 -16.00 10.51
C PHE A 238 12.99 -16.10 11.75
N GLY A 239 13.79 -15.08 12.05
CA GLY A 239 14.54 -14.98 13.31
C GLY A 239 13.67 -14.52 14.48
N GLU A 240 14.04 -14.90 15.70
CA GLU A 240 13.30 -14.55 16.94
C GLU A 240 13.30 -13.04 17.25
N ASP A 241 14.23 -12.28 16.68
CA ASP A 241 14.35 -10.82 16.78
C ASP A 241 13.63 -10.08 15.63
N SER A 242 12.82 -10.79 14.83
CA SER A 242 11.87 -10.20 13.88
C SER A 242 10.90 -9.26 14.60
N VAL A 243 10.61 -8.12 13.97
CA VAL A 243 9.66 -7.14 14.53
C VAL A 243 8.20 -7.46 14.18
N PHE A 244 7.98 -8.33 13.20
CA PHE A 244 6.64 -8.65 12.70
C PHE A 244 6.02 -9.87 13.37
N TYR A 245 6.85 -10.85 13.76
CA TYR A 245 6.40 -12.21 14.04
C TYR A 245 6.73 -12.64 15.46
N LYS A 246 5.82 -13.40 16.05
CA LYS A 246 6.06 -14.06 17.34
C LYS A 246 6.85 -15.35 17.13
N PRO A 247 7.60 -15.85 18.14
CA PRO A 247 8.33 -17.11 18.04
C PRO A 247 7.49 -18.30 17.56
N ALA A 248 6.23 -18.39 18.00
CA ALA A 248 5.30 -19.45 17.58
C ALA A 248 4.87 -19.38 16.10
N GLU A 249 5.11 -18.26 15.42
CA GLU A 249 4.71 -18.04 14.02
C GLU A 249 5.85 -18.33 13.04
N LEU A 250 7.10 -18.41 13.50
CA LEU A 250 8.31 -18.51 12.66
C LEU A 250 8.31 -19.74 11.74
N GLY A 251 7.75 -20.87 12.19
CA GLY A 251 7.61 -22.06 11.34
C GLY A 251 6.71 -21.84 10.12
N LEU A 252 5.71 -20.96 10.22
CA LEU A 252 4.84 -20.59 9.09
C LEU A 252 5.53 -19.63 8.13
N ILE A 253 6.41 -18.76 8.65
CA ILE A 253 7.24 -17.87 7.84
C ILE A 253 8.17 -18.71 6.96
N MET A 254 8.89 -19.65 7.57
CA MET A 254 9.75 -20.60 6.85
C MET A 254 8.97 -21.42 5.81
N LEU A 255 7.75 -21.86 6.13
CA LEU A 255 6.91 -22.58 5.16
C LEU A 255 6.56 -21.71 3.94
N SER A 256 6.33 -20.42 4.14
CA SER A 256 6.05 -19.48 3.04
C SER A 256 7.29 -19.26 2.17
N ASP A 257 8.45 -19.13 2.79
CA ASP A 257 9.73 -18.99 2.07
C ASP A 257 10.04 -20.23 1.24
N VAL A 258 9.76 -21.43 1.76
CA VAL A 258 9.85 -22.69 1.00
C VAL A 258 8.90 -22.67 -0.20
N GLY A 259 7.68 -22.16 -0.05
CA GLY A 259 6.72 -22.01 -1.15
C GLY A 259 7.26 -21.08 -2.26
N VAL A 260 7.82 -19.93 -1.88
CA VAL A 260 8.45 -18.99 -2.82
C VAL A 260 9.66 -19.62 -3.51
N LEU A 261 10.54 -20.30 -2.77
CA LEU A 261 11.71 -20.98 -3.34
C LEU A 261 11.30 -22.11 -4.29
N ALA A 262 10.26 -22.87 -3.96
CA ALA A 262 9.71 -23.90 -4.83
C ALA A 262 9.19 -23.30 -6.15
N MET A 263 8.47 -22.18 -6.09
CA MET A 263 8.02 -21.51 -7.31
C MET A 263 9.19 -20.96 -8.15
N ILE A 264 10.21 -20.38 -7.51
CA ILE A 264 11.44 -19.96 -8.21
C ILE A 264 12.10 -21.15 -8.93
N ALA A 265 12.21 -22.30 -8.26
CA ALA A 265 12.75 -23.51 -8.89
C ALA A 265 11.89 -23.97 -10.08
N CYS A 266 10.56 -23.94 -9.95
CA CYS A 266 9.64 -24.22 -11.06
C CYS A 266 9.86 -23.27 -12.25
N LEU A 267 10.06 -21.97 -12.01
CA LEU A 267 10.33 -20.98 -13.06
C LEU A 267 11.68 -21.21 -13.74
N VAL A 268 12.72 -21.57 -12.98
CA VAL A 268 14.03 -21.93 -13.53
C VAL A 268 13.93 -23.15 -14.44
N VAL A 269 13.27 -24.22 -13.98
CA VAL A 269 13.04 -25.43 -14.79
C VAL A 269 12.21 -25.11 -16.02
N ALA A 270 11.14 -24.32 -15.89
CA ALA A 270 10.34 -23.88 -17.02
C ALA A 270 11.17 -23.06 -18.02
N GLY A 271 12.08 -22.20 -17.55
CA GLY A 271 12.98 -21.43 -18.40
C GLY A 271 13.96 -22.31 -19.18
N GLN A 272 14.45 -23.39 -18.56
CA GLN A 272 15.30 -24.39 -19.21
C GLN A 272 14.53 -25.21 -20.26
N MET A 273 13.25 -25.52 -20.01
CA MET A 273 12.43 -26.33 -20.92
C MET A 273 11.84 -25.54 -22.09
N PHE A 274 11.36 -24.32 -21.83
CA PHE A 274 10.56 -23.54 -22.77
C PHE A 274 11.26 -22.25 -23.24
N GLY A 275 12.46 -21.96 -22.72
CA GLY A 275 13.22 -20.75 -22.98
C GLY A 275 12.89 -19.64 -21.98
N SER A 276 13.92 -19.06 -21.36
CA SER A 276 13.76 -18.04 -20.31
C SER A 276 12.97 -16.82 -20.78
N TRP A 277 13.14 -16.39 -22.03
CA TRP A 277 12.38 -15.25 -22.57
C TRP A 277 10.87 -15.53 -22.63
N ASN A 278 10.48 -16.75 -23.00
CA ASN A 278 9.06 -17.14 -23.03
C ASN A 278 8.49 -17.14 -21.61
N VAL A 279 9.21 -17.65 -20.61
CA VAL A 279 8.76 -17.60 -19.21
C VAL A 279 8.67 -16.17 -18.69
N ILE A 280 9.62 -15.31 -19.05
CA ILE A 280 9.56 -13.88 -18.70
C ILE A 280 8.31 -13.24 -19.29
N VAL A 281 8.01 -13.44 -20.58
CA VAL A 281 6.83 -12.82 -21.21
C VAL A 281 5.53 -13.42 -20.68
N LEU A 282 5.45 -14.74 -20.52
CA LEU A 282 4.22 -15.44 -20.20
C LEU A 282 3.86 -15.40 -18.71
N TRP A 283 4.85 -15.37 -17.82
CA TRP A 283 4.64 -15.32 -16.37
C TRP A 283 5.27 -14.08 -15.73
N GLY A 284 6.51 -13.74 -16.09
CA GLY A 284 7.26 -12.64 -15.46
C GLY A 284 6.64 -11.25 -15.66
N VAL A 285 6.22 -10.91 -16.88
CA VAL A 285 5.57 -9.62 -17.17
C VAL A 285 4.18 -9.54 -16.55
N PRO A 286 3.31 -10.57 -16.64
CA PRO A 286 2.06 -10.61 -15.86
C PRO A 286 2.28 -10.51 -14.34
N TRP A 287 3.34 -11.12 -13.80
CA TRP A 287 3.71 -10.96 -12.39
C TRP A 287 4.13 -9.53 -12.04
N LEU A 288 4.85 -8.83 -12.92
CA LEU A 288 5.13 -7.39 -12.73
C LEU A 288 3.85 -6.54 -12.74
N TRP A 289 2.85 -6.92 -13.55
CA TRP A 289 1.54 -6.28 -13.50
C TRP A 289 0.85 -6.46 -12.16
N VAL A 290 0.96 -7.63 -11.52
CA VAL A 290 0.44 -7.85 -10.16
C VAL A 290 1.07 -6.87 -9.17
N ASN A 291 2.40 -6.71 -9.22
CA ASN A 291 3.11 -5.76 -8.35
C ASN A 291 2.58 -4.32 -8.54
N ASN A 292 2.39 -3.90 -9.79
CA ASN A 292 1.76 -2.61 -10.10
C ASN A 292 0.33 -2.52 -9.54
N TRP A 293 -0.53 -3.51 -9.81
CA TRP A 293 -1.92 -3.42 -9.39
C TRP A 293 -2.09 -3.43 -7.87
N ILE A 294 -1.34 -4.26 -7.15
CA ILE A 294 -1.37 -4.26 -5.68
C ILE A 294 -1.01 -2.87 -5.14
N VAL A 295 0.07 -2.28 -5.62
CA VAL A 295 0.53 -0.96 -5.17
C VAL A 295 -0.47 0.12 -5.53
N ALA A 296 -0.96 0.15 -6.77
CA ALA A 296 -1.93 1.15 -7.21
C ALA A 296 -3.27 1.06 -6.47
N ILE A 297 -3.82 -0.15 -6.32
CA ILE A 297 -5.09 -0.41 -5.65
C ILE A 297 -5.00 0.01 -4.19
N THR A 298 -4.01 -0.52 -3.48
CA THR A 298 -3.89 -0.25 -2.04
C THR A 298 -3.53 1.21 -1.75
N PHE A 299 -2.70 1.85 -2.59
CA PHE A 299 -2.48 3.30 -2.48
C PHE A 299 -3.79 4.07 -2.58
N LEU A 300 -4.60 3.81 -3.61
CA LEU A 300 -5.85 4.58 -3.81
C LEU A 300 -6.94 4.31 -2.78
N GLN A 301 -6.90 3.14 -2.17
CA GLN A 301 -7.77 2.71 -1.10
C GLN A 301 -7.43 3.33 0.27
N HIS A 302 -6.16 3.71 0.45
CA HIS A 302 -5.61 4.22 1.72
C HIS A 302 -5.08 5.66 1.64
N THR A 303 -5.08 6.28 0.47
CA THR A 303 -4.59 7.63 0.26
C THR A 303 -5.60 8.42 -0.55
N ASP A 304 -6.17 9.45 0.08
CA ASP A 304 -7.06 10.43 -0.54
C ASP A 304 -7.09 11.71 0.30
N GLY A 305 -7.31 12.86 -0.33
CA GLY A 305 -7.38 14.14 0.35
C GLY A 305 -8.46 14.24 1.43
N SER A 306 -9.52 13.43 1.33
CA SER A 306 -10.60 13.35 2.32
C SER A 306 -10.28 12.48 3.55
N MET A 307 -9.17 11.73 3.53
CA MET A 307 -8.93 10.66 4.50
C MET A 307 -8.24 11.12 5.79
N PRO A 308 -8.82 10.80 6.96
CA PRO A 308 -8.24 11.12 8.26
C PRO A 308 -7.17 10.11 8.67
N HIS A 309 -6.24 10.58 9.50
CA HIS A 309 -5.30 9.77 10.25
C HIS A 309 -5.35 10.16 11.71
N TYR A 310 -5.02 9.23 12.61
CA TYR A 310 -5.23 9.44 14.04
C TYR A 310 -4.00 9.09 14.87
N ASP A 311 -3.79 9.85 15.94
CA ASP A 311 -2.89 9.47 17.01
C ASP A 311 -3.48 8.37 17.92
N ASN A 312 -2.68 7.85 18.83
CA ASN A 312 -3.12 6.82 19.77
C ASN A 312 -4.26 7.25 20.72
N LYS A 313 -4.45 8.54 20.96
CA LYS A 313 -5.49 9.04 21.88
C LYS A 313 -6.86 9.06 21.20
N THR A 314 -6.88 9.39 19.92
CA THR A 314 -8.09 9.63 19.13
C THR A 314 -8.53 8.39 18.35
N TRP A 315 -7.56 7.53 18.02
CA TRP A 315 -7.81 6.31 17.29
C TRP A 315 -8.69 5.33 18.08
N ASN A 316 -9.65 4.74 17.39
CA ASN A 316 -10.29 3.49 17.78
C ASN A 316 -10.51 2.64 16.52
N PHE A 317 -10.85 1.37 16.68
CA PHE A 317 -10.98 0.46 15.54
C PHE A 317 -11.99 0.94 14.49
N ALA A 318 -13.16 1.46 14.90
CA ALA A 318 -14.18 1.91 13.95
C ALA A 318 -13.70 3.11 13.12
N ARG A 319 -13.00 4.06 13.75
CA ARG A 319 -12.40 5.23 13.06
C ARG A 319 -11.27 4.82 12.12
N GLY A 320 -10.38 3.92 12.58
CA GLY A 320 -9.27 3.42 11.79
C GLY A 320 -9.71 2.60 10.58
N ALA A 321 -10.61 1.65 10.78
CA ALA A 321 -11.16 0.80 9.72
C ALA A 321 -11.93 1.58 8.65
N THR A 322 -12.36 2.81 8.96
CA THR A 322 -13.10 3.68 8.03
C THR A 322 -12.24 4.83 7.48
N ALA A 323 -10.95 4.87 7.82
CA ALA A 323 -9.95 5.69 7.15
C ALA A 323 -9.49 5.03 5.84
N THR A 324 -10.46 4.63 5.03
CA THR A 324 -10.30 3.98 3.73
C THR A 324 -11.40 4.46 2.78
N ILE A 325 -11.19 4.31 1.48
CA ILE A 325 -12.11 4.80 0.45
C ILE A 325 -12.35 3.73 -0.61
N ASP A 326 -13.61 3.58 -1.02
CA ASP A 326 -13.95 2.77 -2.19
C ASP A 326 -13.67 3.53 -3.49
N ARG A 327 -13.18 2.83 -4.51
CA ARG A 327 -13.00 3.37 -5.87
C ARG A 327 -13.73 2.51 -6.89
N ASP A 328 -13.79 2.97 -8.13
CA ASP A 328 -14.34 2.21 -9.25
C ASP A 328 -13.28 1.93 -10.34
N LEU A 329 -13.23 0.68 -10.79
CA LEU A 329 -12.51 0.25 -12.00
C LEU A 329 -13.42 -0.56 -12.95
N GLY A 330 -14.73 -0.40 -12.78
CA GLY A 330 -15.79 -0.97 -13.60
C GLY A 330 -15.73 -2.50 -13.69
N PHE A 331 -15.79 -3.00 -14.91
CA PHE A 331 -15.81 -4.44 -15.17
C PHE A 331 -14.54 -5.16 -14.68
N ILE A 332 -13.39 -4.49 -14.70
CA ILE A 332 -12.13 -5.09 -14.25
C ILE A 332 -12.23 -5.39 -12.75
N ASP A 333 -12.73 -4.44 -11.95
CA ASP A 333 -12.90 -4.67 -10.52
C ASP A 333 -13.92 -5.77 -10.24
N THR A 334 -15.15 -5.56 -10.70
CA THR A 334 -16.30 -6.42 -10.40
C THR A 334 -16.11 -7.87 -10.86
N HIS A 335 -15.40 -8.10 -11.98
CA HIS A 335 -15.24 -9.45 -12.53
C HIS A 335 -13.88 -10.07 -12.25
N LEU A 336 -12.78 -9.33 -12.42
CA LEU A 336 -11.42 -9.86 -12.34
C LEU A 336 -10.79 -9.62 -10.98
N PHE A 337 -11.04 -8.48 -10.33
CA PHE A 337 -10.48 -8.17 -9.00
C PHE A 337 -11.45 -8.44 -7.86
N HIS A 338 -12.55 -9.15 -8.15
CA HIS A 338 -13.47 -9.64 -7.13
C HIS A 338 -14.06 -8.52 -6.27
N ASP A 339 -14.31 -7.34 -6.86
CA ASP A 339 -14.98 -6.20 -6.22
C ASP A 339 -14.22 -5.59 -5.02
N ILE A 340 -12.91 -5.88 -4.89
CA ILE A 340 -12.10 -5.40 -3.76
C ILE A 340 -11.92 -3.89 -3.78
N ILE A 341 -11.91 -3.27 -4.96
CA ILE A 341 -11.71 -1.82 -5.09
C ILE A 341 -12.99 -1.09 -4.66
N GLY A 342 -14.15 -1.58 -5.08
CA GLY A 342 -15.46 -1.00 -4.79
C GLY A 342 -16.04 -1.34 -3.41
N THR A 343 -15.40 -2.21 -2.62
CA THR A 343 -15.91 -2.67 -1.32
C THR A 343 -14.86 -2.63 -0.20
N HIS A 344 -13.80 -1.85 -0.38
CA HIS A 344 -12.66 -1.80 0.53
C HIS A 344 -13.01 -1.30 1.95
N VAL A 345 -13.94 -0.36 2.06
CA VAL A 345 -14.43 0.11 3.37
C VAL A 345 -15.10 -1.05 4.13
N CYS A 346 -15.92 -1.86 3.45
CA CYS A 346 -16.51 -3.07 4.02
C CYS A 346 -15.43 -4.07 4.42
N HIS A 347 -14.42 -4.24 3.57
CA HIS A 347 -13.30 -5.13 3.82
C HIS A 347 -12.52 -4.74 5.09
N HIS A 348 -12.23 -3.46 5.35
CA HIS A 348 -11.55 -3.06 6.60
C HIS A 348 -12.43 -3.20 7.83
N LEU A 349 -13.72 -2.88 7.72
CA LEU A 349 -14.66 -3.03 8.83
C LEU A 349 -14.87 -4.50 9.21
N VAL A 350 -15.02 -5.38 8.22
CA VAL A 350 -15.35 -6.80 8.40
C VAL A 350 -14.71 -7.66 7.31
N SER A 351 -13.39 -7.81 7.35
CA SER A 351 -12.60 -8.56 6.35
C SER A 351 -12.93 -10.06 6.25
N THR A 352 -13.77 -10.60 7.14
CA THR A 352 -14.21 -12.00 7.10
C THR A 352 -15.44 -12.24 6.22
N ILE A 353 -16.07 -11.18 5.70
CA ILE A 353 -17.16 -11.29 4.73
C ILE A 353 -16.54 -11.71 3.39
N PRO A 354 -17.02 -12.78 2.73
CA PRO A 354 -16.57 -13.16 1.40
C PRO A 354 -16.82 -12.04 0.40
N PHE A 355 -15.86 -11.75 -0.46
CA PHE A 355 -15.97 -10.73 -1.52
C PHE A 355 -17.30 -10.74 -2.29
N TYR A 356 -17.86 -11.92 -2.60
CA TYR A 356 -19.14 -12.04 -3.32
C TYR A 356 -20.40 -11.70 -2.51
N HIS A 357 -20.23 -11.33 -1.24
CA HIS A 357 -21.24 -10.72 -0.37
C HIS A 357 -20.85 -9.30 0.07
N ALA A 358 -19.63 -8.83 -0.24
CA ALA A 358 -19.12 -7.55 0.20
C ALA A 358 -19.92 -6.38 -0.39
N GLY A 359 -20.35 -6.47 -1.66
CA GLY A 359 -21.21 -5.45 -2.27
C GLY A 359 -22.55 -5.28 -1.55
N GLU A 360 -23.22 -6.39 -1.19
CA GLU A 360 -24.45 -6.36 -0.41
C GLU A 360 -24.20 -5.79 1.00
N ALA A 361 -23.17 -6.29 1.70
CA ALA A 361 -22.81 -5.80 3.03
C ALA A 361 -22.51 -4.29 3.02
N SER A 362 -21.82 -3.79 1.99
CA SER A 362 -21.51 -2.37 1.81
C SER A 362 -22.76 -1.50 1.75
N LEU A 363 -23.85 -1.96 1.12
CA LEU A 363 -25.14 -1.23 1.10
C LEU A 363 -25.74 -1.06 2.49
N HIS A 364 -25.54 -2.02 3.38
CA HIS A 364 -26.01 -1.96 4.77
C HIS A 364 -25.09 -1.09 5.63
N ILE A 365 -23.78 -1.21 5.44
CA ILE A 365 -22.76 -0.40 6.11
C ILE A 365 -22.95 1.10 5.78
N LYS A 366 -23.19 1.43 4.51
CA LYS A 366 -23.47 2.81 4.05
C LYS A 366 -24.60 3.47 4.84
N LYS A 367 -25.66 2.73 5.18
CA LYS A 367 -26.80 3.25 5.97
C LYS A 367 -26.43 3.63 7.39
N VAL A 368 -25.47 2.92 8.00
CA VAL A 368 -24.99 3.18 9.36
C VAL A 368 -23.97 4.31 9.37
N MET A 369 -23.04 4.30 8.42
CA MET A 369 -21.96 5.29 8.34
C MET A 369 -22.45 6.66 7.86
N GLY A 370 -23.49 6.71 7.02
CA GLY A 370 -24.02 7.94 6.47
C GLY A 370 -22.94 8.74 5.76
N LYS A 371 -22.76 10.01 6.16
CA LYS A 371 -21.77 10.93 5.58
C LYS A 371 -20.30 10.50 5.75
N HIS A 372 -20.01 9.56 6.66
CA HIS A 372 -18.66 9.08 6.90
C HIS A 372 -18.25 7.95 5.96
N TYR A 373 -19.16 7.44 5.12
CA TYR A 373 -18.79 6.46 4.11
C TYR A 373 -18.06 7.15 2.96
N ALA A 374 -16.77 6.86 2.81
CA ALA A 374 -15.97 7.43 1.74
C ALA A 374 -16.00 6.55 0.49
N ALA A 375 -16.38 7.15 -0.63
CA ALA A 375 -16.31 6.54 -1.95
C ALA A 375 -16.08 7.62 -3.00
N ASP A 376 -15.25 7.31 -3.98
CA ASP A 376 -15.09 8.11 -5.20
C ASP A 376 -15.24 7.17 -6.41
N LEU A 377 -16.43 7.20 -6.99
CA LEU A 377 -16.84 6.35 -8.11
C LEU A 377 -16.87 7.11 -9.44
N GLU A 378 -16.61 8.43 -9.41
CA GLU A 378 -16.70 9.29 -10.59
C GLU A 378 -15.32 9.58 -11.19
N THR A 379 -14.28 9.68 -10.35
CA THR A 379 -12.93 9.95 -10.83
C THR A 379 -12.32 8.68 -11.45
N PRO A 380 -11.84 8.71 -12.70
CA PRO A 380 -11.16 7.56 -13.29
C PRO A 380 -9.96 7.13 -12.45
N PHE A 381 -9.79 5.83 -12.26
CA PHE A 381 -8.77 5.25 -11.37
C PHE A 381 -7.38 5.89 -11.51
N TRP A 382 -6.85 5.99 -12.74
CA TRP A 382 -5.52 6.58 -12.96
C TRP A 382 -5.47 8.10 -12.80
N THR A 383 -6.61 8.79 -12.97
CA THR A 383 -6.74 10.21 -12.65
C THR A 383 -6.70 10.43 -11.14
N ALA A 384 -7.44 9.61 -10.37
CA ALA A 384 -7.37 9.62 -8.92
C ALA A 384 -5.94 9.30 -8.43
N PHE A 385 -5.30 8.29 -9.03
CA PHE A 385 -3.92 7.90 -8.69
C PHE A 385 -2.96 9.08 -8.87
N TRP A 386 -3.05 9.73 -10.03
CA TRP A 386 -2.23 10.89 -10.35
C TRP A 386 -2.49 12.07 -9.42
N ASN A 387 -3.77 12.39 -9.16
CA ASN A 387 -4.15 13.48 -8.28
C ASN A 387 -3.61 13.25 -6.86
N ASN A 388 -3.83 12.06 -6.31
CA ASN A 388 -3.42 11.76 -4.94
C ASN A 388 -1.90 11.72 -4.79
N GLN A 389 -1.17 11.23 -5.79
CA GLN A 389 0.30 11.31 -5.80
C GLN A 389 0.80 12.76 -5.79
N ARG A 390 0.03 13.68 -6.37
CA ARG A 390 0.36 15.11 -6.44
C ARG A 390 -0.05 15.90 -5.21
N THR A 391 -1.12 15.52 -4.53
CA THR A 391 -1.74 16.33 -3.48
C THR A 391 -1.50 15.78 -2.07
N CYS A 392 -1.45 14.45 -1.90
CA CYS A 392 -1.32 13.81 -0.60
C CYS A 392 0.15 13.64 -0.19
N LYS A 393 0.83 14.73 0.19
CA LYS A 393 2.28 14.71 0.43
C LYS A 393 2.66 14.33 1.86
N PHE A 394 2.00 14.94 2.83
CA PHE A 394 2.22 14.71 4.26
C PHE A 394 0.92 14.97 5.00
N ILE A 395 0.89 14.58 6.26
CA ILE A 395 -0.24 14.84 7.15
C ILE A 395 0.14 15.81 8.28
N GLU A 396 -0.83 16.59 8.73
CA GLU A 396 -0.76 17.45 9.92
C GLU A 396 -2.16 17.77 10.43
N GLU A 397 -2.25 18.31 11.65
CA GLU A 397 -3.52 18.80 12.18
C GLU A 397 -3.96 20.09 11.45
N THR A 398 -5.26 20.37 11.43
CA THR A 398 -5.74 21.64 10.88
C THR A 398 -5.31 22.80 11.79
N ALA A 399 -4.90 23.93 11.21
CA ALA A 399 -4.56 25.12 11.97
C ALA A 399 -5.74 25.54 12.88
N GLY A 400 -5.46 25.74 14.16
CA GLY A 400 -6.45 26.03 15.19
C GLY A 400 -7.18 24.81 15.77
N ALA A 401 -6.86 23.60 15.34
CA ALA A 401 -7.37 22.33 15.88
C ALA A 401 -6.25 21.45 16.47
N GLU A 402 -5.15 22.08 16.90
CA GLU A 402 -3.97 21.38 17.42
C GLU A 402 -4.27 20.61 18.72
N GLY A 403 -3.66 19.43 18.86
CA GLY A 403 -3.86 18.54 20.00
C GLY A 403 -5.16 17.72 19.93
N SER A 404 -5.90 17.80 18.83
CA SER A 404 -7.08 16.98 18.56
C SER A 404 -6.77 15.53 18.27
N GLY A 405 -5.56 15.25 17.78
CA GLY A 405 -5.14 13.92 17.34
C GLY A 405 -5.74 13.48 16.00
N VAL A 406 -6.33 14.40 15.23
CA VAL A 406 -6.84 14.17 13.87
C VAL A 406 -5.95 14.87 12.84
N TYR A 407 -5.35 14.07 11.98
CA TYR A 407 -4.39 14.51 10.97
C TYR A 407 -4.99 14.31 9.57
N MET A 408 -4.78 15.29 8.70
CA MET A 408 -5.30 15.29 7.33
C MET A 408 -4.18 15.55 6.34
N TYR A 409 -4.32 15.06 5.12
CA TYR A 409 -3.33 15.33 4.08
C TYR A 409 -3.23 16.82 3.75
N ARG A 410 -2.01 17.24 3.45
CA ARG A 410 -1.65 18.60 3.04
C ARG A 410 -0.66 18.57 1.88
N ASN A 411 -0.64 19.71 1.21
CA ASN A 411 0.18 19.96 0.05
C ASN A 411 0.89 21.31 0.21
N LEU A 412 2.22 21.33 0.14
CA LEU A 412 3.00 22.57 0.28
C LEU A 412 2.79 23.53 -0.90
N TYR A 413 2.37 23.04 -2.06
CA TYR A 413 2.23 23.84 -3.29
C TYR A 413 1.07 24.84 -3.25
N ASN A 414 0.27 24.85 -2.17
CA ASN A 414 -0.76 25.86 -1.94
C ASN A 414 -1.70 26.03 -3.15
N ARG A 415 -2.25 24.91 -3.64
CA ARG A 415 -3.15 24.95 -4.80
C ARG A 415 -4.47 25.59 -4.43
N GLU A 416 -5.06 26.30 -5.38
CA GLU A 416 -6.34 26.96 -5.20
C GLU A 416 -7.42 25.92 -4.82
N GLY A 417 -8.15 26.20 -3.75
CA GLY A 417 -9.20 25.32 -3.22
C GLY A 417 -8.71 24.25 -2.23
N GLU A 418 -7.40 24.02 -2.09
CA GLU A 418 -6.87 23.10 -1.08
C GLU A 418 -6.74 23.79 0.29
N THR A 419 -6.91 23.04 1.38
CA THR A 419 -6.61 23.50 2.73
C THR A 419 -5.12 23.74 2.88
N GLN A 420 -4.75 24.97 3.24
CA GLN A 420 -3.34 25.32 3.34
C GLN A 420 -2.62 24.56 4.46
N PRO A 421 -1.32 24.27 4.24
CA PRO A 421 -0.46 23.86 5.32
C PRO A 421 -0.43 24.92 6.44
N GLN A 422 -0.22 24.49 7.68
CA GLN A 422 0.11 25.38 8.80
C GLN A 422 1.32 26.26 8.45
N ASN A 423 1.24 27.54 8.82
CA ASN A 423 2.37 28.47 8.69
C ASN A 423 3.30 28.30 9.90
N LEU A 424 4.44 27.62 9.69
CA LEU A 424 5.43 27.36 10.74
C LEU A 424 6.47 28.49 10.87
N VAL A 425 6.45 29.48 9.97
CA VAL A 425 7.30 30.67 10.01
C VAL A 425 6.48 31.84 10.57
N GLY A 426 6.61 32.09 11.87
CA GLY A 426 6.10 33.33 12.45
C GLY A 426 6.98 34.50 12.03
N THR A 427 6.42 35.71 12.00
CA THR A 427 7.21 36.94 12.01
C THR A 427 7.18 37.51 13.42
N ASP A 428 8.35 37.83 14.00
CA ASP A 428 8.37 38.61 15.24
C ASP A 428 7.79 40.02 15.00
N LYS A 429 7.55 40.76 16.08
CA LYS A 429 7.07 42.16 16.01
C LYS A 429 7.99 43.10 15.21
N ASN A 430 9.19 42.64 14.83
CA ASN A 430 10.19 43.38 14.07
C ASN A 430 10.34 42.85 12.62
N GLY A 431 9.44 41.98 12.14
CA GLY A 431 9.45 41.46 10.78
C GLY A 431 10.54 40.42 10.49
N ARG A 432 11.16 39.83 11.52
CA ARG A 432 12.11 38.73 11.35
C ARG A 432 11.39 37.40 11.37
N ASN A 433 11.75 36.51 10.45
CA ASN A 433 11.30 35.12 10.46
C ASN A 433 11.74 34.45 11.76
N VAL A 434 10.78 34.00 12.56
CA VAL A 434 10.99 33.19 13.75
C VAL A 434 10.30 31.86 13.52
N GLU A 435 11.05 30.76 13.63
CA GLU A 435 10.45 29.42 13.66
C GLU A 435 9.41 29.38 14.79
N SER A 436 8.15 29.14 14.45
CA SER A 436 7.12 28.93 15.47
C SER A 436 7.50 27.67 16.27
N GLN A 437 7.54 27.79 17.60
CA GLN A 437 7.70 26.64 18.49
C GLN A 437 6.46 25.72 18.51
N THR A 438 5.47 25.99 17.65
CA THR A 438 4.22 25.23 17.50
C THR A 438 4.34 24.21 16.37
N GLY A 439 5.48 23.53 16.28
CA GLY A 439 5.46 22.20 15.66
C GLY A 439 4.50 21.37 16.50
N GLY A 440 3.30 21.12 15.99
CA GLY A 440 2.36 20.17 16.57
C GLY A 440 3.15 18.96 17.02
N HIS A 441 2.96 18.52 18.26
CA HIS A 441 3.77 17.52 18.93
C HIS A 441 3.58 16.17 18.22
N TYR A 442 4.17 16.01 17.04
CA TYR A 442 4.62 14.73 16.57
C TYR A 442 5.51 14.20 17.69
N PRO A 443 5.31 12.96 18.17
CA PRO A 443 6.30 12.34 19.02
C PRO A 443 7.57 12.13 18.20
N THR A 444 8.36 13.19 17.97
CA THR A 444 9.75 13.02 17.60
C THR A 444 10.45 12.48 18.81
N LYS A 445 10.77 11.18 18.70
CA LYS A 445 12.01 10.56 19.13
C LYS A 445 12.29 10.74 20.61
N THR A 446 12.21 9.62 21.33
CA THR A 446 12.99 9.42 22.55
C THR A 446 14.43 9.86 22.30
N THR A 447 14.74 11.09 22.71
CA THR A 447 16.09 11.50 23.04
C THR A 447 16.51 10.60 24.18
N ILE A 448 17.34 9.61 23.89
CA ILE A 448 18.03 8.86 24.95
C ILE A 448 18.90 9.92 25.66
N PRO A 449 18.64 10.24 26.93
CA PRO A 449 19.51 11.14 27.66
C PRO A 449 20.88 10.46 27.83
N PRO A 450 22.00 11.15 27.61
CA PRO A 450 23.31 10.57 27.85
C PRO A 450 23.58 10.55 29.35
N SER A 451 23.09 9.54 30.07
CA SER A 451 23.68 9.15 31.36
C SER A 451 23.12 7.85 31.91
N ALA A 452 24.03 7.08 32.51
CA ALA A 452 23.81 5.95 33.42
C ALA A 452 23.69 4.55 32.80
N MET A 453 24.78 4.07 32.19
CA MET A 453 25.43 2.84 32.66
C MET A 453 26.87 2.77 32.16
N ALA A 454 27.73 3.57 32.80
CA ALA A 454 29.09 3.13 33.01
C ALA A 454 29.09 2.14 34.20
N THR A 455 29.91 1.11 34.10
CA THR A 455 30.37 0.24 35.19
C THR A 455 29.50 -0.98 35.52
N ALA A 456 29.73 -2.06 34.77
CA ALA A 456 29.89 -3.38 35.38
C ALA A 456 31.14 -4.04 34.76
N MET A 457 32.26 -3.87 35.47
CA MET A 457 33.55 -4.53 35.26
C MET A 457 33.41 -6.04 35.48
N SER A 458 33.87 -6.89 34.56
CA SER A 458 35.22 -7.51 34.48
C SER A 458 35.27 -8.99 34.91
N SER A 459 36.22 -9.70 34.28
CA SER A 459 36.68 -11.09 34.51
C SER A 459 35.78 -12.18 33.91
N SER A 460 36.23 -13.03 32.98
CA SER A 460 37.50 -13.79 32.88
C SER A 460 37.85 -14.06 31.39
N ARG A 461 39.08 -13.77 30.91
CA ARG A 461 40.21 -14.72 30.65
C ARG A 461 39.80 -15.97 29.82
N ASN A 462 40.48 -16.42 28.76
CA ASN A 462 41.77 -16.12 28.16
C ASN A 462 41.92 -16.85 26.80
N LEU A 463 42.72 -16.26 25.90
CA LEU A 463 43.72 -16.86 24.98
C LEU A 463 43.41 -18.11 24.14
N GLU A 464 43.36 -17.93 22.81
CA GLU A 464 44.13 -18.60 21.71
C GLU A 464 43.42 -18.30 20.38
N ALA A 465 44.00 -18.04 19.21
CA ALA A 465 45.36 -17.92 18.73
C ALA A 465 45.35 -17.02 17.47
N ARG A 466 46.48 -16.34 17.23
CA ARG A 466 46.73 -15.38 16.14
C ARG A 466 47.04 -16.07 14.80
N ARG A 467 46.74 -15.32 13.72
CA ARG A 467 47.48 -15.16 12.44
C ARG A 467 47.56 -16.37 11.48
N ARG A 468 47.01 -16.19 10.27
CA ARG A 468 47.80 -16.11 9.01
C ARG A 468 47.16 -15.14 8.02
N LEU A 469 48.03 -14.33 7.40
CA LEU A 469 47.79 -13.36 6.33
C LEU A 469 48.04 -13.98 4.95
N SER A 470 47.55 -13.28 3.91
CA SER A 470 48.00 -13.17 2.50
C SER A 470 46.97 -13.68 1.50
N GLN A 471 46.24 -12.80 0.81
CA GLN A 471 46.63 -12.12 -0.45
C GLN A 471 46.92 -13.09 -1.61
N SER A 472 46.10 -13.00 -2.65
CA SER A 472 46.56 -13.01 -4.05
C SER A 472 45.44 -12.49 -4.96
N ALA A 473 45.53 -11.20 -5.27
CA ALA A 473 44.97 -10.63 -6.48
C ALA A 473 46.18 -10.15 -7.29
N GLN A 474 46.27 -10.53 -8.56
CA GLN A 474 46.85 -9.74 -9.67
C GLN A 474 47.02 -10.62 -10.93
N LEU A 475 46.34 -10.27 -12.03
CA LEU A 475 46.95 -9.65 -13.22
C LEU A 475 45.95 -9.50 -14.38
N ARG A 476 46.09 -8.37 -15.08
CA ARG A 476 45.37 -7.93 -16.28
C ARG A 476 46.21 -8.23 -17.54
N ALA A 477 45.49 -8.44 -18.65
CA ALA A 477 45.71 -7.98 -20.04
C ALA A 477 46.65 -8.75 -21.03
N MET A 478 45.97 -9.37 -22.04
CA MET A 478 46.17 -9.33 -23.53
C MET A 478 47.47 -9.89 -24.17
N PRO A 479 47.55 -10.18 -25.51
CA PRO A 479 46.55 -10.33 -26.60
C PRO A 479 46.71 -11.57 -27.56
N LEU A 480 45.69 -11.79 -28.42
CA LEU A 480 45.64 -12.27 -29.83
C LEU A 480 46.58 -13.39 -30.41
N LEU A 481 45.89 -14.34 -31.09
CA LEU A 481 46.10 -14.95 -32.43
C LEU A 481 46.86 -16.28 -32.66
N SER A 482 46.23 -17.01 -33.60
CA SER A 482 46.71 -17.93 -34.66
C SER A 482 47.00 -19.42 -34.38
N ASP A 483 46.20 -20.23 -35.09
CA ASP A 483 46.53 -21.42 -35.89
C ASP A 483 47.05 -22.70 -35.23
N ALA A 484 46.16 -23.70 -35.12
CA ALA A 484 46.28 -25.05 -35.71
C ALA A 484 45.01 -25.87 -35.46
#